data_AF-A0A0A9W4H5-F1
#
_entry.id   AF-A0A0A9W4H5-F1
#
_cell.length_a   1.000
_cell.length_b   1.000
_cell.length_c   1.000
_cell.angle_alpha   90.00
_cell.angle_beta   90.00
_cell.angle_gamma   90.00
#
_symmetry.space_group_name_H-M   'P 1'
#
loop_
_entity.id
_entity.type
_entity.pdbx_description
1 polymer ?
#
loop_
_entity_poly.entity_id
_entity_poly.type
_entity_poly.pdbx_seq_one_letter_code
_entity_poly.pdbx_strand_id
1 'polypeptide(L)'
;MISGLQMNIYAIMDGNVLPYIRDPNFERHLPVIPSEINSVNFTWKSGARTYNYHFDRLESFDEGILLPPAITIDSKGKIPKKPKMFSVQLPCSGKNSGIASFSIGLTIERKNKQPLPGTPLRLNLRKECAQRGPDPECDKKCANGGYCNKDKICQCKEGYMGQYCTNALCYPQCVNNGTCTAPGTCTCPPGFHGHHCEGGICSQKCENGGKCVQKDTCECPKGFYGLRCEFSKCIIPCLNGGKCKGINKCRCFNGYRGDHCEIFTCTRPCKHGICTHNNTCVCDPGWAGKLCQHSFA
;
A
#
# COMPACT_ATOMS: atom_id res chain seq x y z
N MET A 1 -7.85 18.84 -10.10
CA MET A 1 -7.02 17.62 -10.18
C MET A 1 -5.79 17.87 -9.32
N ILE A 2 -5.25 16.87 -8.62
CA ILE A 2 -4.13 17.12 -7.69
C ILE A 2 -2.78 17.06 -8.45
N SER A 3 -2.74 16.45 -9.64
CA SER A 3 -1.52 16.34 -10.47
C SER A 3 -1.82 16.20 -11.98
N GLY A 4 -2.87 16.85 -12.50
CA GLY A 4 -3.26 16.74 -13.93
C GLY A 4 -3.85 15.38 -14.37
N LEU A 5 -3.82 14.36 -13.50
CA LEU A 5 -4.52 13.09 -13.65
C LEU A 5 -5.73 13.04 -12.71
N GLN A 6 -6.90 12.66 -13.24
CA GLN A 6 -8.09 12.44 -12.44
C GLN A 6 -8.03 11.06 -11.78
N MET A 7 -7.53 11.00 -10.54
CA MET A 7 -7.54 9.78 -9.73
C MET A 7 -8.67 9.82 -8.71
N ASN A 8 -9.47 8.75 -8.66
CA ASN A 8 -10.46 8.55 -7.61
C ASN A 8 -9.80 7.77 -6.47
N ILE A 9 -9.73 8.38 -5.29
CA ILE A 9 -9.22 7.74 -4.07
C ILE A 9 -10.42 7.25 -3.26
N TYR A 10 -10.51 5.94 -3.02
CA TYR A 10 -11.68 5.32 -2.38
C TYR A 10 -11.40 4.93 -0.94
N ALA A 11 -11.99 5.59 0.05
CA ALA A 11 -11.79 5.17 1.43
C ALA A 11 -12.53 3.86 1.80
N ILE A 12 -13.74 3.72 1.27
CA ILE A 12 -14.65 2.62 1.57
C ILE A 12 -15.26 2.15 0.25
N MET A 13 -15.18 0.86 -0.03
CA MET A 13 -15.82 0.23 -1.19
C MET A 13 -16.61 -1.00 -0.73
N ASP A 14 -17.81 -1.17 -1.28
CA ASP A 14 -18.68 -2.33 -1.01
C ASP A 14 -18.91 -2.61 0.48
N GLY A 15 -18.95 -1.56 1.29
CA GLY A 15 -19.16 -1.64 2.74
C GLY A 15 -17.92 -2.11 3.52
N ASN A 16 -16.72 -2.02 2.95
CA ASN A 16 -15.46 -2.31 3.61
C ASN A 16 -14.51 -1.13 3.50
N VAL A 17 -13.91 -0.74 4.63
CA VAL A 17 -12.75 0.17 4.63
C VAL A 17 -11.59 -0.52 3.91
N LEU A 18 -10.97 0.16 2.94
CA LEU A 18 -9.90 -0.43 2.15
C LEU A 18 -8.64 -0.72 2.99
N PRO A 19 -7.89 -1.79 2.69
CA PRO A 19 -6.76 -2.24 3.52
C PRO A 19 -5.70 -1.17 3.79
N TYR A 20 -5.39 -0.32 2.81
CA TYR A 20 -4.37 0.72 2.98
C TYR A 20 -4.76 1.78 4.01
N ILE A 21 -6.05 2.02 4.25
CA ILE A 21 -6.52 2.92 5.32
C ILE A 21 -6.43 2.25 6.68
N ARG A 22 -6.47 0.91 6.72
CA ARG A 22 -6.34 0.13 7.95
C ARG A 22 -4.88 -0.08 8.36
N ASP A 23 -3.92 0.31 7.53
CA ASP A 23 -2.49 0.25 7.88
C ASP A 23 -2.22 1.15 9.09
N PRO A 24 -1.68 0.62 10.21
CA PRO A 24 -1.30 1.43 11.37
C PRO A 24 -0.33 2.57 11.05
N ASN A 25 0.42 2.46 9.96
CA ASN A 25 1.37 3.47 9.50
C ASN A 25 0.79 4.36 8.41
N PHE A 26 -0.47 4.22 8.02
CA PHE A 26 -1.10 5.00 6.94
C PHE A 26 -0.84 6.49 7.09
N GLU A 27 -1.02 7.03 8.30
CA GLU A 27 -0.83 8.45 8.64
C GLU A 27 0.60 8.95 8.39
N ARG A 28 1.61 8.07 8.55
CA ARG A 28 3.02 8.43 8.31
C ARG A 28 3.33 8.63 6.83
N HIS A 29 2.56 7.98 5.96
CA HIS A 29 2.71 8.07 4.52
C HIS A 29 1.91 9.23 3.92
N LEU A 30 1.04 9.88 4.72
CA LEU A 30 0.27 11.02 4.25
C LEU A 30 1.10 12.31 4.28
N PRO A 31 1.11 13.06 3.16
CA PRO A 31 1.76 14.37 3.14
C PRO A 31 1.00 15.36 4.04
N VAL A 32 1.71 16.40 4.47
CA VAL A 32 1.08 17.54 5.13
C VAL A 32 0.17 18.23 4.11
N ILE A 33 -1.07 18.50 4.51
CA ILE A 33 -2.02 19.24 3.68
C ILE A 33 -1.48 20.66 3.51
N PRO A 34 -1.30 21.18 2.28
CA PRO A 34 -0.70 22.50 2.06
C PRO A 34 -1.53 23.66 2.58
N SER A 35 -0.90 24.80 2.81
CA SER A 35 -1.54 26.04 3.30
C SER A 35 -2.70 26.54 2.43
N GLU A 36 -2.68 26.27 1.13
CA GLU A 36 -3.67 26.71 0.14
C GLU A 36 -4.98 25.91 0.17
N ILE A 37 -4.96 24.69 0.73
CA ILE A 37 -6.13 23.81 0.74
C ILE A 37 -7.01 24.12 1.95
N ASN A 38 -8.05 24.92 1.75
CA ASN A 38 -8.98 25.31 2.81
C ASN A 38 -10.10 24.29 3.06
N SER A 39 -10.37 23.41 2.10
CA SER A 39 -11.36 22.34 2.25
C SER A 39 -11.03 21.14 1.36
N VAL A 40 -11.51 19.97 1.77
CA VAL A 40 -11.40 18.73 1.02
C VAL A 40 -12.80 18.19 0.75
N ASN A 41 -13.09 17.91 -0.51
CA ASN A 41 -14.38 17.41 -0.96
C ASN A 41 -14.40 15.88 -0.96
N PHE A 42 -15.46 15.30 -0.39
CA PHE A 42 -15.70 13.87 -0.34
C PHE A 42 -17.03 13.54 -1.01
N THR A 43 -17.07 12.44 -1.75
CA THR A 43 -18.30 11.91 -2.33
C THR A 43 -18.61 10.56 -1.71
N TRP A 44 -19.86 10.35 -1.28
CA TRP A 44 -20.31 9.10 -0.68
C TRP A 44 -21.71 8.69 -1.15
N LYS A 45 -22.01 7.39 -1.01
CA LYS A 45 -23.33 6.79 -1.25
C LYS A 45 -23.46 5.46 -0.53
N SER A 46 -24.70 5.04 -0.24
CA SER A 46 -25.00 3.73 0.36
C SER A 46 -25.55 2.69 -0.63
N GLY A 47 -25.98 3.12 -1.83
CA GLY A 47 -26.64 2.26 -2.80
C GLY A 47 -27.96 1.69 -2.26
N ALA A 48 -28.10 0.36 -2.29
CA ALA A 48 -29.33 -0.33 -1.87
C ALA A 48 -29.50 -0.39 -0.33
N ARG A 49 -28.40 -0.42 0.43
CA ARG A 49 -28.43 -0.55 1.90
C ARG A 49 -28.55 0.83 2.56
N THR A 50 -28.99 0.84 3.82
CA THR A 50 -29.04 2.06 4.64
C THR A 50 -27.97 2.00 5.72
N TYR A 51 -27.20 3.08 5.84
CA TYR A 51 -26.19 3.27 6.87
C TYR A 51 -26.42 4.61 7.54
N ASN A 52 -26.14 4.67 8.84
CA ASN A 52 -26.01 5.93 9.57
C ASN A 52 -24.52 6.25 9.70
N TYR A 53 -24.21 7.54 9.74
CA TYR A 53 -22.87 8.03 10.02
C TYR A 53 -22.89 8.89 11.28
N HIS A 54 -21.73 8.94 11.95
CA HIS A 54 -21.48 9.80 13.09
C HIS A 54 -20.01 10.27 13.04
N PHE A 55 -19.82 11.56 12.84
CA PHE A 55 -18.57 12.25 13.08
C PHE A 55 -18.47 12.56 14.57
N ASP A 56 -17.73 11.71 15.28
CA ASP A 56 -17.60 11.76 16.73
C ASP A 56 -16.33 12.46 17.20
N ARG A 57 -15.43 12.80 16.26
CA ARG A 57 -14.24 13.61 16.52
C ARG A 57 -13.96 14.55 15.35
N LEU A 58 -13.84 15.83 15.64
CA LEU A 58 -13.40 16.90 14.75
C LEU A 58 -12.58 17.88 15.58
N GLU A 59 -11.33 17.49 15.88
CA GLU A 59 -10.49 18.16 16.87
C GLU A 59 -9.21 18.68 16.22
N SER A 60 -8.76 19.86 16.64
CA SER A 60 -7.41 20.36 16.35
C SER A 60 -6.57 20.25 17.62
N PHE A 61 -5.31 19.83 17.50
CA PHE A 61 -4.37 19.78 18.61
C PHE A 61 -3.59 21.08 18.79
N ASP A 62 -3.65 21.98 17.80
CA ASP A 62 -2.91 23.24 17.77
C ASP A 62 -3.84 24.40 17.34
N GLU A 63 -4.81 24.77 18.18
CA GLU A 63 -5.81 25.81 17.86
C GLU A 63 -5.22 27.21 17.58
N GLY A 64 -4.01 27.47 18.07
CA GLY A 64 -3.26 28.68 17.72
C GLY A 64 -2.85 28.75 16.24
N ILE A 65 -2.81 27.62 15.54
CA ILE A 65 -2.41 27.51 14.12
C ILE A 65 -3.61 27.10 13.24
N LEU A 66 -4.40 26.12 13.69
CA LEU A 66 -5.53 25.55 12.94
C LEU A 66 -6.73 25.40 13.87
N LEU A 67 -7.87 25.99 13.52
CA LEU A 67 -9.11 25.82 14.27
C LEU A 67 -9.69 24.40 14.03
N PRO A 68 -10.57 23.90 14.92
CA PRO A 68 -11.19 22.58 14.74
C PRO A 68 -11.85 22.42 13.35
N PRO A 69 -11.67 21.26 12.69
CA PRO A 69 -12.27 21.01 11.38
C PRO A 69 -13.80 21.13 11.43
N ALA A 70 -14.38 21.71 10.38
CA ALA A 70 -15.83 21.80 10.23
C ALA A 70 -16.29 20.95 9.04
N ILE A 71 -17.54 20.48 9.07
CA ILE A 71 -18.14 19.70 7.97
C ILE A 71 -19.38 20.39 7.45
N THR A 72 -19.63 20.30 6.13
CA THR A 72 -20.77 20.96 5.47
C THR A 72 -22.10 20.20 5.61
N ILE A 73 -22.16 19.22 6.51
CA ILE A 73 -23.30 18.37 6.82
C ILE A 73 -23.40 18.24 8.33
N ASP A 74 -24.53 17.75 8.85
CA ASP A 74 -24.67 17.47 10.28
C ASP A 74 -23.66 16.42 10.75
N SER A 75 -23.30 16.44 12.04
CA SER A 75 -22.35 15.46 12.62
C SER A 75 -22.91 14.03 12.68
N LYS A 76 -24.23 13.86 12.58
CA LYS A 76 -24.91 12.57 12.56
C LYS A 76 -26.00 12.59 11.51
N GLY A 77 -26.18 11.47 10.80
CA GLY A 77 -27.28 11.37 9.85
C GLY A 77 -27.29 10.06 9.08
N LYS A 78 -28.07 10.03 8.00
CA LYS A 78 -28.15 8.89 7.08
C LYS A 78 -27.28 9.12 5.86
N ILE A 79 -26.52 8.11 5.46
CA ILE A 79 -25.75 8.15 4.22
C ILE A 79 -26.73 8.14 3.03
N PRO A 80 -26.56 9.04 2.04
CA PRO A 80 -27.48 9.16 0.91
C PRO A 80 -27.42 7.94 -0.02
N LYS A 81 -28.55 7.57 -0.62
CA LYS A 81 -28.62 6.44 -1.57
C LYS A 81 -27.87 6.72 -2.87
N LYS A 82 -27.96 7.97 -3.37
CA LYS A 82 -27.25 8.47 -4.55
C LYS A 82 -25.95 9.18 -4.15
N PRO A 83 -24.94 9.27 -5.04
CA PRO A 83 -23.73 10.06 -4.77
C PRO A 83 -24.10 11.47 -4.33
N LYS A 84 -23.59 11.89 -3.16
CA LYS A 84 -23.68 13.27 -2.68
C LYS A 84 -22.30 13.71 -2.22
N MET A 85 -21.98 14.97 -2.46
CA MET A 85 -20.75 15.57 -1.98
C MET A 85 -20.97 16.21 -0.60
N PHE A 86 -19.96 16.14 0.25
CA PHE A 86 -19.79 17.00 1.42
C PHE A 86 -18.33 17.44 1.49
N SER A 87 -18.05 18.49 2.25
CA SER A 87 -16.68 19.00 2.40
C SER A 87 -16.27 19.00 3.87
N VAL A 88 -15.00 18.72 4.12
CA VAL A 88 -14.33 19.00 5.40
C VAL A 88 -13.55 20.28 5.23
N GLN A 89 -13.86 21.29 6.02
CA GLN A 89 -13.19 22.59 6.06
C GLN A 89 -12.04 22.53 7.07
N LEU A 90 -10.89 23.09 6.69
CA LEU A 90 -9.64 23.11 7.45
C LEU A 90 -9.22 24.56 7.73
N PRO A 91 -9.95 25.29 8.60
CA PRO A 91 -9.74 26.71 8.84
C PRO A 91 -8.44 27.00 9.62
N CYS A 92 -7.46 27.63 8.98
CA CYS A 92 -6.30 28.19 9.67
C CYS A 92 -6.73 29.34 10.60
N SER A 93 -6.09 29.45 11.77
CA SER A 93 -6.45 30.44 12.80
C SER A 93 -6.23 31.88 12.35
N GLY A 94 -5.31 32.09 11.40
CA GLY A 94 -4.86 33.43 11.05
C GLY A 94 -4.13 34.14 12.18
N LYS A 95 -3.49 33.41 13.11
CA LYS A 95 -2.62 33.99 14.15
C LYS A 95 -1.15 33.59 14.00
N ASN A 96 -0.90 32.29 13.85
CA ASN A 96 0.45 31.74 13.77
C ASN A 96 0.63 30.91 12.49
N SER A 97 1.84 30.95 11.93
CA SER A 97 2.27 30.03 10.88
C SER A 97 2.84 28.76 11.51
N GLY A 98 2.62 27.61 10.89
CA GLY A 98 3.18 26.34 11.32
C GLY A 98 2.42 25.14 10.77
N ILE A 99 2.83 23.95 11.20
CA ILE A 99 2.12 22.70 10.90
C ILE A 99 1.31 22.33 12.14
N ALA A 100 0.00 22.22 11.99
CA ALA A 100 -0.92 21.77 13.03
C ALA A 100 -1.34 20.33 12.77
N SER A 101 -1.50 19.57 13.85
CA SER A 101 -2.12 18.25 13.79
C SER A 101 -3.61 18.35 14.11
N PHE A 102 -4.43 17.55 13.44
CA PHE A 102 -5.87 17.47 13.70
C PHE A 102 -6.38 16.04 13.53
N SER A 103 -7.52 15.73 14.13
CA SER A 103 -8.09 14.39 14.13
C SER A 103 -9.54 14.39 13.62
N ILE A 104 -9.84 13.43 12.75
CA ILE A 104 -11.20 13.15 12.28
C ILE A 104 -11.60 11.73 12.71
N GLY A 105 -12.74 11.63 13.37
CA GLY A 105 -13.41 10.39 13.75
C GLY A 105 -14.67 10.19 12.94
N LEU A 106 -14.81 9.03 12.29
CA LEU A 106 -16.02 8.68 11.55
C LEU A 106 -16.45 7.24 11.86
N THR A 107 -17.61 7.10 12.48
CA THR A 107 -18.30 5.82 12.64
C THR A 107 -19.38 5.68 11.59
N ILE A 108 -19.42 4.52 10.91
CA ILE A 108 -20.53 4.16 10.03
C ILE A 108 -21.16 2.90 10.57
N GLU A 109 -22.47 2.91 10.74
CA GLU A 109 -23.21 1.78 11.31
C GLU A 109 -24.41 1.38 10.45
N ARG A 110 -24.79 0.12 10.58
CA ARG A 110 -26.02 -0.43 10.00
C ARG A 110 -27.22 -0.02 10.86
N LYS A 111 -28.44 -0.25 10.35
CA LYS A 111 -29.70 0.02 11.08
C LYS A 111 -29.78 -0.62 12.48
N ASN A 112 -29.11 -1.74 12.69
CA ASN A 112 -29.04 -2.45 13.97
C ASN A 112 -27.93 -1.94 14.91
N LYS A 113 -27.38 -0.72 14.67
CA LYS A 113 -26.24 -0.14 15.41
C LYS A 113 -24.95 -0.96 15.36
N GLN A 114 -24.85 -1.90 14.41
CA GLN A 114 -23.62 -2.65 14.19
C GLN A 114 -22.65 -1.80 13.36
N PRO A 115 -21.42 -1.55 13.85
CA PRO A 115 -20.44 -0.77 13.12
C PRO A 115 -19.99 -1.50 11.85
N LEU A 116 -19.69 -0.73 10.81
CA LEU A 116 -19.12 -1.23 9.58
C LEU A 116 -17.69 -1.72 9.85
N PRO A 117 -17.26 -2.87 9.29
CA PRO A 117 -15.92 -3.39 9.51
C PRO A 117 -14.82 -2.36 9.17
N GLY A 118 -13.95 -2.08 10.13
CA GLY A 118 -12.90 -1.07 10.01
C GLY A 118 -13.31 0.35 10.43
N THR A 119 -14.53 0.54 10.95
CA THR A 119 -14.93 1.77 11.65
C THR A 119 -14.99 1.53 13.16
N PRO A 120 -14.75 2.55 14.03
CA PRO A 120 -14.53 3.95 13.70
C PRO A 120 -13.22 4.19 12.94
N LEU A 121 -13.28 5.00 11.89
CA LEU A 121 -12.10 5.55 11.26
C LEU A 121 -11.54 6.63 12.19
N ARG A 122 -10.26 6.53 12.52
CA ARG A 122 -9.52 7.53 13.29
C ARG A 122 -8.35 7.97 12.42
N LEU A 123 -8.40 9.20 11.95
CA LEU A 123 -7.37 9.77 11.09
C LEU A 123 -6.75 10.96 11.81
N ASN A 124 -5.46 10.87 12.11
CA ASN A 124 -4.64 11.99 12.54
C ASN A 124 -3.88 12.51 11.32
N LEU A 125 -4.16 13.76 10.99
CA LEU A 125 -3.69 14.41 9.77
C LEU A 125 -2.93 15.68 10.16
N ARG A 126 -2.09 16.15 9.23
CA ARG A 126 -1.27 17.36 9.42
C ARG A 126 -1.66 18.38 8.37
N LYS A 127 -1.81 19.64 8.77
CA LYS A 127 -2.10 20.78 7.90
C LYS A 127 -1.07 21.86 8.15
N GLU A 128 -0.44 22.33 7.09
CA GLU A 128 0.34 23.55 7.15
C GLU A 128 -0.64 24.74 7.11
N CYS A 129 -0.46 25.69 8.01
CA CYS A 129 -1.07 27.01 7.95
C CYS A 129 0.06 28.01 7.84
N ALA A 130 0.05 28.80 6.76
CA ALA A 130 1.06 29.81 6.53
C ALA A 130 0.36 31.16 6.44
N GLN A 131 0.76 32.09 7.31
CA GLN A 131 0.54 33.50 7.08
C GLN A 131 1.48 33.93 5.97
N ARG A 132 0.99 33.86 4.73
CA ARG A 132 1.67 34.47 3.60
C ARG A 132 1.33 35.94 3.65
N GLY A 133 2.18 36.69 4.34
CA GLY A 133 2.09 38.15 4.35
C GLY A 133 2.26 38.70 2.93
N PRO A 134 1.79 39.92 2.68
CA PRO A 134 2.08 40.63 1.43
C PRO A 134 3.59 40.71 1.23
N ASP A 135 4.11 40.19 0.12
CA ASP A 135 5.50 40.44 -0.30
C ASP A 135 5.50 41.55 -1.35
N PRO A 136 6.03 42.75 -1.05
CA PRO A 136 6.12 43.86 -2.01
C PRO A 136 6.83 43.48 -3.33
N GLU A 137 7.70 42.48 -3.30
CA GLU A 137 8.44 41.95 -4.46
C GLU A 137 7.83 40.67 -5.04
N CYS A 138 6.62 40.29 -4.63
CA CYS A 138 5.88 39.11 -5.10
C CYS A 138 5.85 39.02 -6.63
N ASP A 139 5.68 40.14 -7.33
CA ASP A 139 5.67 40.23 -8.80
C ASP A 139 6.94 39.65 -9.47
N LYS A 140 8.08 39.62 -8.77
CA LYS A 140 9.35 39.07 -9.26
C LYS A 140 9.62 37.64 -8.83
N LYS A 141 8.97 37.16 -7.76
CA LYS A 141 9.29 35.88 -7.11
C LYS A 141 8.31 34.76 -7.47
N CYS A 142 7.08 35.07 -7.90
CA CYS A 142 6.13 34.02 -8.29
C CYS A 142 6.68 33.18 -9.45
N ALA A 143 6.89 31.89 -9.21
CA ALA A 143 7.44 30.94 -10.17
C ALA A 143 6.34 30.13 -10.86
N ASN A 144 6.73 29.30 -11.83
CA ASN A 144 5.91 28.25 -12.44
C ASN A 144 4.57 28.75 -13.03
N GLY A 145 4.54 29.99 -13.53
CA GLY A 145 3.36 30.60 -14.11
C GLY A 145 2.30 31.04 -13.09
N GLY A 146 2.65 31.14 -11.81
CA GLY A 146 1.85 31.85 -10.82
C GLY A 146 1.87 33.36 -11.08
N TYR A 147 0.86 34.07 -10.60
CA TYR A 147 0.75 35.53 -10.71
C TYR A 147 0.56 36.18 -9.35
N CYS A 148 1.05 37.41 -9.19
CA CYS A 148 0.85 38.16 -7.95
C CYS A 148 -0.53 38.84 -7.94
N ASN A 149 -1.30 38.66 -6.87
CA ASN A 149 -2.60 39.34 -6.72
C ASN A 149 -2.44 40.76 -6.10
N LYS A 150 -3.58 41.48 -5.96
CA LYS A 150 -3.61 42.83 -5.37
C LYS A 150 -3.10 42.88 -3.93
N ASP A 151 -3.27 41.79 -3.19
CA ASP A 151 -2.84 41.65 -1.79
C ASP A 151 -1.36 41.23 -1.68
N LYS A 152 -0.61 41.26 -2.79
CA LYS A 152 0.81 40.90 -2.85
C LYS A 152 1.10 39.45 -2.45
N ILE A 153 0.21 38.54 -2.82
CA ILE A 153 0.31 37.10 -2.60
C ILE A 153 0.34 36.37 -3.96
N CYS A 154 1.28 35.43 -4.14
CA CYS A 154 1.32 34.61 -5.33
C CYS A 154 0.12 33.65 -5.39
N GLN A 155 -0.58 33.69 -6.51
CA GLN A 155 -1.63 32.75 -6.89
C GLN A 155 -1.02 31.68 -7.79
N CYS A 156 -0.95 30.46 -7.28
CA CYS A 156 -0.28 29.36 -7.96
C CYS A 156 -1.17 28.69 -9.00
N LYS A 157 -0.54 28.26 -10.10
CA LYS A 157 -1.18 27.41 -11.10
C LYS A 157 -1.45 26.03 -10.51
N GLU A 158 -2.44 25.32 -11.07
CA GLU A 158 -2.79 23.95 -10.65
C GLU A 158 -1.55 23.04 -10.61
N GLY A 159 -1.38 22.33 -9.49
CA GLY A 159 -0.24 21.44 -9.25
C GLY A 159 1.00 22.12 -8.66
N TYR A 160 0.98 23.42 -8.40
CA TYR A 160 2.06 24.13 -7.70
C TYR A 160 1.56 24.76 -6.39
N MET A 161 2.47 24.90 -5.43
CA MET A 161 2.21 25.40 -4.08
C MET A 161 3.43 26.12 -3.49
N GLY A 162 3.27 26.68 -2.29
CA GLY A 162 4.28 27.47 -1.58
C GLY A 162 4.11 28.97 -1.82
N GLN A 163 4.74 29.78 -0.96
CA GLN A 163 4.61 31.26 -0.98
C GLN A 163 4.89 31.88 -2.35
N TYR A 164 5.81 31.28 -3.11
CA TYR A 164 6.24 31.74 -4.41
C TYR A 164 5.94 30.73 -5.54
N CYS A 165 5.05 29.76 -5.30
CA CYS A 165 4.67 28.73 -6.27
C CYS A 165 5.85 27.87 -6.78
N THR A 166 6.91 27.75 -5.99
CA THR A 166 8.13 26.99 -6.36
C THR A 166 7.96 25.50 -6.21
N ASN A 167 7.09 25.05 -5.31
CA ASN A 167 6.97 23.64 -4.94
C ASN A 167 5.93 22.97 -5.82
N ALA A 168 6.33 21.93 -6.56
CA ALA A 168 5.40 21.11 -7.32
C ALA A 168 4.69 20.09 -6.41
N LEU A 169 3.45 19.75 -6.78
CA LEU A 169 2.62 18.77 -6.09
C LEU A 169 2.67 17.43 -6.82
N CYS A 170 3.28 16.44 -6.19
CA CYS A 170 3.29 15.05 -6.65
C CYS A 170 2.39 14.20 -5.77
N TYR A 171 1.37 13.59 -6.37
CA TYR A 171 0.57 12.57 -5.71
C TYR A 171 0.36 11.36 -6.64
N PRO A 172 0.67 10.12 -6.17
CA PRO A 172 1.45 9.78 -4.97
C PRO A 172 2.77 10.54 -4.82
N GLN A 173 3.26 10.64 -3.58
CA GLN A 173 4.54 11.29 -3.28
C GLN A 173 5.69 10.50 -3.92
N CYS A 174 6.77 11.19 -4.29
CA CYS A 174 7.99 10.53 -4.73
C CYS A 174 8.59 9.75 -3.55
N VAL A 175 8.85 8.45 -3.73
CA VAL A 175 9.47 7.59 -2.71
C VAL A 175 10.98 7.48 -2.94
N ASN A 176 11.68 6.76 -2.06
CA ASN A 176 13.13 6.51 -2.19
C ASN A 176 13.97 7.77 -2.40
N ASN A 177 13.59 8.87 -1.72
CA ASN A 177 14.24 10.17 -1.80
C ASN A 177 14.18 10.84 -3.19
N GLY A 178 13.18 10.51 -4.00
CA GLY A 178 12.87 11.21 -5.25
C GLY A 178 12.41 12.65 -5.01
N THR A 179 12.69 13.52 -5.98
CA THR A 179 12.32 14.95 -5.91
C THR A 179 11.17 15.24 -6.87
N CYS A 180 10.13 15.94 -6.40
CA CYS A 180 9.04 16.40 -7.23
C CYS A 180 9.46 17.67 -8.01
N THR A 181 9.71 17.53 -9.31
CA THR A 181 10.26 18.63 -10.15
C THR A 181 9.19 19.35 -10.96
N ALA A 182 8.07 18.69 -11.22
CA ALA A 182 6.89 19.28 -11.83
C ALA A 182 5.63 18.55 -11.30
N PRO A 183 4.41 19.10 -11.49
CA PRO A 183 3.19 18.47 -11.02
C PRO A 183 3.11 17.01 -11.47
N GLY A 184 3.00 16.09 -10.51
CA GLY A 184 2.98 14.64 -10.77
C GLY A 184 4.29 14.04 -11.30
N THR A 185 5.36 14.81 -11.48
CA THR A 185 6.62 14.33 -12.07
C THR A 185 7.72 14.21 -11.02
N CYS A 186 8.21 12.99 -10.82
CA CYS A 186 9.32 12.68 -9.92
C CYS A 186 10.64 12.51 -10.70
N THR A 187 11.70 13.12 -10.19
CA THR A 187 13.08 12.82 -10.58
C THR A 187 13.67 11.84 -9.59
N CYS A 188 14.07 10.66 -10.08
CA CYS A 188 14.53 9.57 -9.24
C CYS A 188 16.04 9.59 -9.00
N PRO A 189 16.51 9.26 -7.78
CA PRO A 189 17.94 9.13 -7.53
C PRO A 189 18.54 7.95 -8.31
N PRO A 190 19.88 7.94 -8.49
CA PRO A 190 20.56 6.83 -9.14
C PRO A 190 20.19 5.48 -8.51
N GLY A 191 19.82 4.51 -9.34
CA GLY A 191 19.40 3.18 -8.87
C GLY A 191 17.90 2.99 -8.69
N PHE A 192 17.10 4.02 -8.92
CA PHE A 192 15.64 3.96 -8.84
C PHE A 192 14.99 4.41 -10.16
N HIS A 193 13.79 3.90 -10.42
CA HIS A 193 12.95 4.22 -11.58
C HIS A 193 11.47 4.09 -11.21
N GLY A 194 10.60 4.35 -12.17
CA GLY A 194 9.15 4.38 -11.98
C GLY A 194 8.62 5.80 -11.90
N HIS A 195 7.30 5.94 -11.94
CA HIS A 195 6.65 7.26 -11.96
C HIS A 195 6.82 8.00 -10.62
N HIS A 196 6.95 7.26 -9.53
CA HIS A 196 7.13 7.76 -8.17
C HIS A 196 8.44 7.27 -7.55
N CYS A 197 9.38 6.76 -8.34
CA CYS A 197 10.66 6.20 -7.89
C CYS A 197 10.54 4.92 -7.05
N GLU A 198 9.48 4.16 -7.28
CA GLU A 198 9.10 2.95 -6.54
C GLU A 198 9.87 1.68 -6.94
N GLY A 199 10.54 1.68 -8.09
CA GLY A 199 11.24 0.52 -8.63
C GLY A 199 12.77 0.66 -8.56
N GLY A 200 13.48 -0.43 -8.29
CA GLY A 200 14.94 -0.47 -8.36
C GLY A 200 15.47 -0.73 -9.77
N ILE A 201 16.65 -0.23 -10.12
CA ILE A 201 17.33 -0.53 -11.39
C ILE A 201 18.41 -1.59 -11.15
N CYS A 202 18.24 -2.80 -11.69
CA CYS A 202 19.25 -3.86 -11.59
C CYS A 202 19.86 -4.14 -12.96
N SER A 203 21.19 -4.19 -13.03
CA SER A 203 21.93 -4.52 -14.27
C SER A 203 21.67 -5.96 -14.69
N GLN A 204 21.51 -6.86 -13.72
CA GLN A 204 21.07 -8.23 -13.93
C GLN A 204 19.71 -8.47 -13.26
N LYS A 205 18.83 -9.22 -13.91
CA LYS A 205 17.50 -9.51 -13.37
C LYS A 205 17.60 -10.36 -12.09
N CYS A 206 16.75 -10.06 -11.13
CA CYS A 206 16.50 -10.93 -9.98
C CYS A 206 15.88 -12.25 -10.45
N GLU A 207 16.33 -13.37 -9.90
CA GLU A 207 15.88 -14.71 -10.22
C GLU A 207 14.79 -15.18 -9.24
N ASN A 208 14.16 -16.32 -9.54
CA ASN A 208 13.22 -17.01 -8.65
C ASN A 208 12.07 -16.13 -8.09
N GLY A 209 11.65 -15.10 -8.85
CA GLY A 209 10.59 -14.18 -8.44
C GLY A 209 11.04 -13.04 -7.53
N GLY A 210 12.35 -12.81 -7.39
CA GLY A 210 12.89 -11.63 -6.71
C GLY A 210 12.49 -10.31 -7.39
N LYS A 211 12.33 -9.26 -6.59
CA LYS A 211 11.99 -7.90 -7.06
C LYS A 211 13.22 -7.00 -6.94
N CYS A 212 13.55 -6.27 -8.00
CA CYS A 212 14.60 -5.26 -7.91
C CYS A 212 14.06 -4.04 -7.15
N VAL A 213 14.68 -3.73 -6.01
CA VAL A 213 14.21 -2.66 -5.10
C VAL A 213 15.16 -1.47 -5.04
N GLN A 214 16.43 -1.65 -5.40
CA GLN A 214 17.44 -0.60 -5.53
C GLN A 214 18.53 -1.04 -6.52
N LYS A 215 19.48 -0.17 -6.86
CA LYS A 215 20.65 -0.46 -7.69
C LYS A 215 21.27 -1.82 -7.36
N ASP A 216 21.15 -2.77 -8.27
CA ASP A 216 21.69 -4.14 -8.15
C ASP A 216 21.32 -4.88 -6.84
N THR A 217 20.20 -4.48 -6.23
CA THR A 217 19.69 -5.06 -4.97
C THR A 217 18.33 -5.70 -5.20
N CYS A 218 18.27 -7.01 -4.98
CA CYS A 218 17.06 -7.82 -5.09
C CYS A 218 16.44 -8.09 -3.71
N GLU A 219 15.14 -7.83 -3.58
CA GLU A 219 14.31 -8.37 -2.51
C GLU A 219 13.89 -9.79 -2.88
N CYS A 220 14.34 -10.77 -2.08
CA CYS A 220 14.09 -12.17 -2.37
C CYS A 220 12.82 -12.68 -1.70
N PRO A 221 12.00 -13.47 -2.42
CA PRO A 221 10.90 -14.18 -1.80
C PRO A 221 11.42 -15.16 -0.76
N LYS A 222 10.58 -15.49 0.22
CA LYS A 222 10.91 -16.44 1.29
C LYS A 222 11.45 -17.74 0.70
N GLY A 223 12.50 -18.30 1.31
CA GLY A 223 13.15 -19.52 0.84
C GLY A 223 14.18 -19.32 -0.28
N PHE A 224 14.42 -18.07 -0.72
CA PHE A 224 15.49 -17.71 -1.65
C PHE A 224 16.43 -16.68 -1.04
N TYR A 225 17.68 -16.67 -1.49
CA TYR A 225 18.73 -15.76 -1.02
C TYR A 225 19.84 -15.65 -2.06
N GLY A 226 20.83 -14.79 -1.79
CA GLY A 226 21.86 -14.40 -2.75
C GLY A 226 21.61 -12.99 -3.28
N LEU A 227 22.57 -12.46 -4.04
CA LEU A 227 22.47 -11.08 -4.57
C LEU A 227 21.33 -10.93 -5.58
N ARG A 228 21.00 -12.02 -6.27
CA ARG A 228 19.96 -12.10 -7.30
C ARG A 228 18.88 -13.11 -6.94
N CYS A 229 18.82 -13.58 -5.70
CA CYS A 229 17.90 -14.64 -5.26
C CYS A 229 18.12 -15.98 -6.00
N GLU A 230 19.36 -16.23 -6.42
CA GLU A 230 19.80 -17.39 -7.20
C GLU A 230 19.86 -18.68 -6.36
N PHE A 231 20.03 -18.55 -5.05
CA PHE A 231 20.10 -19.68 -4.13
C PHE A 231 18.77 -19.91 -3.42
N SER A 232 18.46 -21.17 -3.12
CA SER A 232 17.29 -21.54 -2.33
C SER A 232 17.68 -22.23 -1.03
N LYS A 233 16.99 -21.88 0.06
CA LYS A 233 17.17 -22.45 1.39
C LYS A 233 15.85 -23.02 1.90
N CYS A 234 15.89 -24.29 2.29
CA CYS A 234 14.75 -24.96 2.88
C CYS A 234 14.84 -24.81 4.40
N ILE A 235 13.70 -24.56 5.06
CA ILE A 235 13.64 -24.48 6.53
C ILE A 235 13.72 -25.90 7.08
N ILE A 236 12.99 -26.83 6.46
CA ILE A 236 13.11 -28.27 6.71
C ILE A 236 14.11 -28.83 5.68
N PRO A 237 15.26 -29.37 6.11
CA PRO A 237 16.29 -29.84 5.20
C PRO A 237 15.80 -31.00 4.33
N CYS A 238 16.30 -31.05 3.10
CA CYS A 238 16.06 -32.18 2.21
C CYS A 238 16.84 -33.41 2.69
N LEU A 239 16.17 -34.55 2.78
CA LEU A 239 16.78 -35.82 3.16
C LEU A 239 17.39 -36.51 1.93
N ASN A 240 18.17 -37.57 2.19
CA ASN A 240 18.65 -38.50 1.16
C ASN A 240 19.36 -37.82 -0.04
N GLY A 241 20.13 -36.77 0.23
CA GLY A 241 20.89 -36.04 -0.80
C GLY A 241 20.05 -35.14 -1.71
N GLY A 242 18.78 -34.88 -1.36
CA GLY A 242 17.93 -33.93 -2.07
C GLY A 242 18.49 -32.49 -2.01
N LYS A 243 18.23 -31.70 -3.06
CA LYS A 243 18.59 -30.28 -3.11
C LYS A 243 17.36 -29.40 -2.95
N CYS A 244 17.48 -28.32 -2.21
CA CYS A 244 16.36 -27.40 -2.04
C CYS A 244 15.96 -26.75 -3.37
N LYS A 245 14.66 -26.52 -3.55
CA LYS A 245 14.05 -25.82 -4.69
C LYS A 245 12.88 -24.96 -4.19
N GLY A 246 13.20 -23.90 -3.45
CA GLY A 246 12.23 -22.94 -2.89
C GLY A 246 11.84 -23.23 -1.44
N ILE A 247 10.63 -22.85 -1.02
CA ILE A 247 10.18 -23.00 0.36
C ILE A 247 9.80 -24.46 0.63
N ASN A 248 10.62 -25.17 1.42
CA ASN A 248 10.33 -26.53 1.91
C ASN A 248 10.01 -27.54 0.80
N LYS A 249 10.50 -27.31 -0.42
CA LYS A 249 10.37 -28.24 -1.53
C LYS A 249 11.74 -28.70 -1.96
N CYS A 250 11.90 -30.01 -2.10
CA CYS A 250 13.14 -30.64 -2.45
C CYS A 250 13.10 -31.23 -3.85
N ARG A 251 14.17 -31.02 -4.60
CA ARG A 251 14.50 -31.81 -5.79
C ARG A 251 15.22 -33.07 -5.31
N CYS A 252 14.53 -34.20 -5.40
CA CYS A 252 15.03 -35.48 -4.93
C CYS A 252 16.01 -36.13 -5.90
N PHE A 253 16.91 -36.93 -5.34
CA PHE A 253 17.77 -37.82 -6.10
C PHE A 253 16.95 -39.00 -6.66
N ASN A 254 17.45 -39.67 -7.70
CA ASN A 254 16.74 -40.79 -8.31
C ASN A 254 16.39 -41.87 -7.27
N GLY A 255 15.13 -42.32 -7.27
CA GLY A 255 14.63 -43.29 -6.29
C GLY A 255 14.07 -42.68 -5.01
N TYR A 256 13.97 -41.35 -4.90
CA TYR A 256 13.30 -40.68 -3.79
C TYR A 256 12.24 -39.69 -4.28
N ARG A 257 11.18 -39.50 -3.48
CA ARG A 257 10.07 -38.55 -3.69
C ARG A 257 9.58 -38.02 -2.35
N GLY A 258 8.53 -37.20 -2.38
CA GLY A 258 8.04 -36.45 -1.22
C GLY A 258 8.59 -35.03 -1.20
N ASP A 259 8.01 -34.16 -0.38
CA ASP A 259 8.40 -32.74 -0.34
C ASP A 259 9.80 -32.55 0.26
N HIS A 260 10.27 -33.51 1.07
CA HIS A 260 11.58 -33.53 1.72
C HIS A 260 12.46 -34.72 1.31
N CYS A 261 12.08 -35.45 0.25
CA CYS A 261 12.78 -36.64 -0.24
C CYS A 261 12.84 -37.78 0.79
N GLU A 262 11.81 -37.86 1.64
CA GLU A 262 11.63 -38.84 2.70
C GLU A 262 11.07 -40.19 2.20
N ILE A 263 10.43 -40.20 1.02
CA ILE A 263 9.77 -41.39 0.48
C ILE A 263 10.69 -42.07 -0.54
N PHE A 264 11.12 -43.29 -0.25
CA PHE A 264 11.83 -44.12 -1.23
C PHE A 264 10.87 -44.64 -2.31
N THR A 265 11.33 -44.68 -3.55
CA THR A 265 10.59 -45.16 -4.72
C THR A 265 11.41 -46.21 -5.45
N CYS A 266 10.83 -47.39 -5.62
CA CYS A 266 11.44 -48.46 -6.40
C CYS A 266 11.61 -48.02 -7.86
N THR A 267 12.66 -48.52 -8.51
CA THR A 267 12.91 -48.33 -9.96
C THR A 267 11.73 -48.83 -10.80
N ARG A 268 11.03 -49.85 -10.31
CA ARG A 268 9.79 -50.37 -10.88
C ARG A 268 8.70 -50.38 -9.80
N PRO A 269 7.51 -49.83 -10.06
CA PRO A 269 6.45 -49.77 -9.07
C PRO A 269 5.92 -51.17 -8.73
N CYS A 270 5.69 -51.42 -7.44
CA CYS A 270 4.93 -52.57 -6.97
C CYS A 270 3.44 -52.36 -7.31
N LYS A 271 2.77 -53.34 -7.92
CA LYS A 271 1.35 -53.21 -8.28
C LYS A 271 0.44 -53.33 -7.05
N HIS A 272 0.66 -54.36 -6.23
CA HIS A 272 -0.12 -54.64 -5.02
C HIS A 272 0.82 -54.98 -3.86
N GLY A 273 1.49 -53.95 -3.34
CA GLY A 273 2.44 -54.11 -2.26
C GLY A 273 3.25 -52.85 -1.98
N ILE A 274 4.09 -52.92 -0.94
CA ILE A 274 4.92 -51.81 -0.47
C ILE A 274 6.38 -52.03 -0.92
N CYS A 275 6.97 -50.99 -1.50
CA CYS A 275 8.37 -50.98 -1.90
C CYS A 275 9.28 -50.75 -0.68
N THR A 276 10.36 -51.53 -0.57
CA THR A 276 11.38 -51.36 0.48
C THR A 276 12.65 -50.69 -0.08
N HIS A 277 13.50 -50.16 0.81
CA HIS A 277 14.77 -49.50 0.44
C HIS A 277 15.74 -50.37 -0.40
N ASN A 278 15.56 -51.70 -0.42
CA ASN A 278 16.36 -52.62 -1.24
C ASN A 278 15.79 -52.81 -2.67
N ASN A 279 14.86 -51.96 -3.10
CA ASN A 279 14.20 -52.05 -4.41
C ASN A 279 13.45 -53.38 -4.61
N THR A 280 12.92 -53.95 -3.51
CA THR A 280 12.10 -55.16 -3.49
C THR A 280 10.69 -54.83 -3.03
N CYS A 281 9.71 -55.52 -3.60
CA CYS A 281 8.30 -55.38 -3.24
C CYS A 281 7.92 -56.41 -2.18
N VAL A 282 7.33 -55.95 -1.08
CA VAL A 282 6.60 -56.80 -0.13
C VAL A 282 5.15 -56.79 -0.58
N CYS A 283 4.65 -57.94 -1.03
CA CYS A 283 3.31 -58.04 -1.61
C CYS A 283 2.21 -58.08 -0.55
N ASP A 284 1.08 -57.47 -0.89
CA ASP A 284 -0.13 -57.57 -0.09
C ASP A 284 -0.63 -59.03 -0.08
N PRO A 285 -1.38 -59.47 0.95
CA PRO A 285 -1.95 -60.81 0.99
C PRO A 285 -2.74 -61.15 -0.28
N GLY A 286 -2.49 -62.32 -0.86
CA GLY A 286 -3.12 -62.73 -2.12
C GLY A 286 -2.36 -62.32 -3.39
N TRP A 287 -1.22 -61.63 -3.28
CA TRP A 287 -0.38 -61.23 -4.40
C TRP A 287 1.05 -61.78 -4.31
N ALA A 288 1.67 -62.05 -5.46
CA ALA A 288 3.04 -62.54 -5.57
C ALA A 288 3.72 -62.08 -6.87
N GLY A 289 5.01 -62.44 -6.96
CA GLY A 289 5.90 -62.03 -8.03
C GLY A 289 6.75 -60.82 -7.64
N LYS A 290 7.81 -60.57 -8.43
CA LYS A 290 8.83 -59.54 -8.15
C LYS A 290 8.27 -58.12 -8.01
N LEU A 291 7.13 -57.82 -8.64
CA LEU A 291 6.41 -56.54 -8.57
C LEU A 291 4.98 -56.70 -8.04
N CYS A 292 4.66 -57.83 -7.41
CA CYS A 292 3.32 -58.15 -6.90
C CYS A 292 2.24 -58.08 -7.98
N GLN A 293 2.58 -58.57 -9.17
CA GLN A 293 1.74 -58.50 -10.35
C GLN A 293 0.86 -59.73 -10.57
N HIS A 294 1.09 -60.82 -9.83
CA HIS A 294 0.34 -62.06 -9.95
C HIS A 294 -0.56 -62.23 -8.73
N SER A 295 -1.87 -62.41 -8.94
CA SER A 295 -2.78 -62.81 -7.89
C SER A 295 -2.73 -64.33 -7.70
N PHE A 296 -2.79 -64.78 -6.46
CA PHE A 296 -3.16 -66.17 -6.17
C PHE A 296 -4.68 -66.26 -6.40
N ALA A 297 -5.06 -66.66 -7.61
CA ALA A 297 -6.44 -67.04 -7.90
C ALA A 297 -6.85 -68.27 -7.06
#